data_AF-A0A7I4YYV5-F1
#
_entry.id   AF-A0A7I4YYV5-F1
#
_cell.length_a   1.000
_cell.length_b   1.000
_cell.length_c   1.000
_cell.angle_alpha   90.00
_cell.angle_beta   90.00
_cell.angle_gamma   90.00
#
_symmetry.space_group_name_H-M   'P 1'
#
loop_
_entity.id
_entity.type
_entity.pdbx_description
1 polymer ?
#
loop_
_entity_poly.entity_id
_entity_poly.type
_entity_poly.pdbx_seq_one_letter_code
_entity_poly.pdbx_strand_id
1 'polypeptide(L)'
;MKEHLKDKIEIDAPRSEAQKRFHYFWINDLNHDGKLDGLEILKSMMHSHDGRLSEVLSDEQVEKVVDKALNTADVDRDGLVSFAEYKKVTEPK
;
A
#
# COMPACT_ATOMS: atom_id res chain seq x y z
N MET A 1 11.46 -12.37 -19.72
CA MET A 1 10.68 -11.12 -19.78
C MET A 1 9.96 -10.90 -18.46
N LYS A 2 10.64 -10.34 -17.46
CA LYS A 2 10.02 -9.69 -16.29
C LYS A 2 10.88 -8.47 -16.01
N GLU A 3 10.70 -7.48 -16.86
CA GLU A 3 11.20 -6.12 -16.65
C GLU A 3 10.51 -5.59 -15.39
N HIS A 4 11.14 -5.77 -14.24
CA HIS A 4 10.77 -5.03 -13.06
C HIS A 4 11.37 -3.65 -13.24
N LEU A 5 10.47 -2.70 -13.51
CA LEU A 5 10.69 -1.28 -13.68
C LEU A 5 11.37 -0.72 -12.42
N LYS A 6 12.68 -0.95 -12.32
CA LYS A 6 13.63 -0.19 -11.50
C LYS A 6 13.88 1.16 -12.18
N ASP A 7 12.82 1.84 -12.57
CA ASP A 7 12.93 3.24 -12.91
C ASP A 7 13.06 3.99 -11.59
N LYS A 8 14.32 4.23 -11.26
CA LYS A 8 14.78 5.37 -10.47
C LYS A 8 14.13 6.63 -11.03
N ILE A 9 12.89 6.90 -10.65
CA ILE A 9 12.26 8.19 -10.90
C ILE A 9 12.72 9.08 -9.75
N GLU A 10 13.70 9.91 -10.03
CA GLU A 10 14.22 10.96 -9.16
C GLU A 10 13.05 11.68 -8.46
N ILE A 11 12.88 11.43 -7.16
CA ILE A 11 11.90 12.10 -6.30
C ILE A 11 12.48 13.46 -5.86
N ASP A 12 12.96 14.26 -6.80
CA ASP A 12 13.57 15.58 -6.52
C ASP A 12 12.67 16.77 -6.92
N ALA A 13 11.45 16.51 -7.42
CA ALA A 13 10.45 17.54 -7.57
C ALA A 13 9.63 17.69 -6.27
N PRO A 14 9.42 18.90 -5.73
CA PRO A 14 8.54 19.12 -4.59
C PRO A 14 7.08 18.84 -4.99
N ARG A 15 6.67 17.57 -4.91
CA ARG A 15 5.28 17.14 -5.03
C ARG A 15 4.54 17.47 -3.75
N SER A 16 3.28 17.89 -3.88
CA SER A 16 2.43 18.07 -2.70
C SER A 16 2.24 16.74 -1.97
N GLU A 17 2.01 16.79 -0.66
CA GLU A 17 1.77 15.58 0.13
C GLU A 17 0.56 14.77 -0.39
N ALA A 18 -0.43 15.46 -0.98
CA ALA A 18 -1.56 14.82 -1.65
C ALA A 18 -1.14 14.03 -2.90
N GLN A 19 -0.23 14.58 -3.73
CA GLN A 19 0.29 13.88 -4.91
C GLN A 19 1.15 12.68 -4.52
N LYS A 20 1.95 12.79 -3.46
CA LYS A 20 2.72 11.65 -2.94
C LYS A 20 1.79 10.54 -2.44
N ARG A 21 0.75 10.87 -1.66
CA ARG A 21 -0.26 9.91 -1.20
C ARG A 21 -0.97 9.22 -2.35
N PHE A 22 -1.43 9.97 -3.35
CA PHE A 22 -2.06 9.39 -4.52
C PHE A 22 -1.10 8.48 -5.29
N HIS A 23 0.15 8.89 -5.43
CA HIS A 23 1.16 8.06 -6.08
C HIS A 23 1.40 6.74 -5.32
N TYR A 24 1.56 6.79 -4.00
CA TYR A 24 1.73 5.58 -3.18
C TYR A 24 0.53 4.66 -3.26
N PHE A 25 -0.68 5.22 -3.28
CA PHE A 25 -1.89 4.44 -3.50
C PHE A 25 -1.85 3.76 -4.88
N TRP A 26 -1.62 4.54 -5.93
CA TRP A 26 -1.64 4.08 -7.32
C TRP A 26 -0.61 3.00 -7.63
N ILE A 27 0.61 3.08 -7.08
CA ILE A 27 1.63 2.06 -7.35
C ILE A 27 1.35 0.72 -6.66
N ASN A 28 0.48 0.73 -5.64
CA ASN A 28 0.10 -0.46 -4.88
C ASN A 28 -1.21 -1.09 -5.39
N ASP A 29 -2.05 -0.31 -6.07
CA ASP A 29 -3.23 -0.78 -6.82
C ASP A 29 -2.75 -1.45 -8.13
N LEU A 30 -2.49 -2.75 -8.04
CA LEU A 30 -1.88 -3.54 -9.11
C LEU A 30 -2.89 -3.99 -10.15
N ASN A 31 -4.15 -4.13 -9.77
CA ASN A 31 -5.24 -4.52 -10.65
C ASN A 31 -5.94 -3.29 -11.29
N HIS A 32 -5.64 -2.08 -10.81
CA HIS A 32 -6.16 -0.79 -11.26
C HIS A 32 -7.69 -0.63 -11.10
N ASP A 33 -8.25 -1.20 -10.04
CA ASP A 33 -9.68 -1.06 -9.70
C ASP A 33 -9.99 0.17 -8.83
N GLY A 34 -8.97 0.91 -8.41
CA GLY A 34 -9.10 2.11 -7.58
C GLY A 34 -9.31 1.81 -6.10
N LYS A 35 -9.07 0.57 -5.68
CA LYS A 35 -9.09 0.09 -4.28
C LYS A 35 -7.82 -0.73 -4.03
N LEU A 36 -7.55 -1.02 -2.75
CA LEU A 36 -6.46 -1.90 -2.35
C LEU A 36 -7.03 -3.12 -1.65
N ASP A 37 -6.72 -4.31 -2.15
CA ASP A 37 -7.05 -5.56 -1.49
C ASP A 37 -5.97 -5.97 -0.45
N GLY A 38 -6.26 -7.02 0.32
CA GLY A 38 -5.34 -7.53 1.35
C GLY A 38 -3.96 -7.97 0.81
N LEU A 39 -3.89 -8.47 -0.43
CA LEU A 39 -2.63 -8.89 -1.06
C LEU A 39 -1.81 -7.69 -1.53
N GLU A 40 -2.46 -6.66 -2.07
CA GLU A 40 -1.85 -5.40 -2.46
C GLU A 40 -1.31 -4.65 -1.23
N ILE A 41 -2.09 -4.61 -0.15
CA ILE A 41 -1.66 -4.07 1.14
C ILE A 41 -0.43 -4.83 1.66
N LEU A 42 -0.49 -6.16 1.72
CA LEU A 42 0.63 -6.99 2.17
C LEU A 42 1.89 -6.71 1.34
N LYS A 43 1.74 -6.73 0.01
CA LYS A 43 2.84 -6.53 -0.93
C LYS A 43 3.44 -5.12 -0.79
N SER A 44 2.63 -4.10 -0.54
CA SER A 44 3.12 -2.74 -0.26
C SER A 44 3.97 -2.67 1.01
N MET A 45 3.58 -3.40 2.07
CA MET A 45 4.35 -3.47 3.32
C MET A 45 5.67 -4.20 3.10
N MET A 46 5.65 -5.33 2.38
CA MET A 46 6.86 -6.11 2.09
C MET A 46 7.86 -5.40 1.17
N HIS A 47 7.38 -4.53 0.26
CA HIS A 47 8.23 -3.77 -0.67
C HIS A 47 8.66 -2.39 -0.16
N SER A 48 8.35 -2.05 1.10
CA SER A 48 8.83 -0.80 1.69
C SER A 48 10.37 -0.75 1.64
N HIS A 49 10.89 0.36 1.10
CA HIS A 49 12.27 0.55 0.61
C HIS A 49 13.37 0.36 1.67
N ASP A 50 12.98 0.20 2.93
CA ASP A 50 13.80 -0.01 4.11
C ASP A 50 14.15 -1.49 4.36
N GLY A 51 13.65 -2.43 3.54
CA GLY A 51 14.07 -3.83 3.56
C GLY A 51 13.77 -4.56 4.87
N ARG A 52 12.92 -3.98 5.72
CA ARG A 52 12.63 -4.47 7.08
C ARG A 52 11.69 -5.69 7.12
N LEU A 53 11.07 -6.04 5.99
CA LEU A 53 10.21 -7.22 5.84
C LEU A 53 10.80 -8.25 4.87
N SER A 54 12.13 -8.42 4.88
CA SER A 54 12.81 -9.53 4.18
C SER A 54 12.62 -10.89 4.88
N GLU A 55 11.89 -10.95 6.00
CA GLU A 55 11.52 -12.20 6.64
C GLU A 55 10.28 -12.79 5.95
N VAL A 56 10.38 -14.06 5.58
CA VAL A 56 9.25 -14.85 5.11
C VAL A 56 8.29 -14.99 6.28
N LEU A 57 7.23 -14.17 6.28
CA LEU A 57 6.13 -14.30 7.23
C LEU A 57 5.40 -15.62 6.99
N SER A 58 4.98 -16.29 8.05
CA SER A 58 4.02 -17.39 7.91
C SER A 58 2.67 -16.88 7.45
N ASP A 59 1.85 -17.75 6.85
CA ASP A 59 0.49 -17.42 6.43
C ASP A 59 -0.32 -16.80 7.59
N GLU A 60 -0.19 -17.32 8.81
CA GLU A 60 -0.87 -16.78 10.00
C GLU A 60 -0.39 -15.35 10.37
N GLN A 61 0.89 -15.05 10.16
CA GLN A 61 1.42 -13.71 10.39
C GLN A 61 0.95 -12.73 9.30
N VAL A 62 0.90 -13.21 8.05
CA VAL A 62 0.35 -12.46 6.92
C VAL A 62 -1.11 -12.08 7.20
N GLU A 63 -1.94 -13.06 7.59
CA GLU A 63 -3.34 -12.84 7.97
C GLU A 63 -3.47 -11.77 9.05
N LYS A 64 -2.71 -11.88 10.15
CA LYS A 64 -2.75 -10.89 11.24
C LYS A 64 -2.39 -9.48 10.80
N VAL A 65 -1.42 -9.34 9.89
CA VAL A 65 -1.00 -8.03 9.36
C VAL A 65 -2.09 -7.43 8.48
N VAL A 66 -2.65 -8.23 7.57
CA VAL A 66 -3.75 -7.81 6.69
C VAL A 66 -4.99 -7.46 7.49
N ASP A 67 -5.40 -8.32 8.42
CA ASP A 67 -6.54 -8.10 9.30
C ASP A 67 -6.41 -6.79 10.08
N LYS A 68 -5.22 -6.52 10.62
CA LYS A 68 -4.98 -5.28 11.36
C LYS A 68 -5.09 -4.05 10.45
N ALA A 69 -4.57 -4.14 9.23
CA ALA A 69 -4.65 -3.06 8.26
C ALA A 69 -6.10 -2.78 7.85
N LEU A 70 -6.85 -3.82 7.48
CA LEU A 70 -8.26 -3.72 7.11
C LEU A 70 -9.10 -3.19 8.27
N ASN A 71 -8.95 -3.73 9.49
CA ASN A 71 -9.69 -3.23 10.66
C ASN A 71 -9.46 -1.74 10.97
N THR A 72 -8.35 -1.18 10.50
CA THR A 72 -8.02 0.24 10.68
C THR A 72 -8.52 1.10 9.52
N ALA A 73 -8.42 0.60 8.29
CA ALA A 73 -8.62 1.38 7.07
C ALA A 73 -9.99 1.14 6.41
N ASP A 74 -10.44 -0.10 6.37
CA ASP A 74 -11.71 -0.51 5.76
C ASP A 74 -12.88 -0.17 6.70
N VAL A 75 -13.53 0.97 6.43
CA VAL A 75 -14.58 1.53 7.29
C VAL A 75 -15.94 0.93 6.92
N ASP A 76 -16.17 0.69 5.63
CA ASP A 76 -17.44 0.15 5.13
C ASP A 76 -17.50 -1.40 5.14
N ARG A 77 -16.38 -2.05 5.44
CA ARG A 77 -16.21 -3.51 5.57
C ARG A 77 -16.48 -4.25 4.26
N ASP A 78 -16.10 -3.65 3.13
CA ASP A 78 -16.18 -4.30 1.83
C ASP A 78 -14.98 -5.22 1.53
N GLY A 79 -13.98 -5.27 2.44
CA GLY A 79 -12.77 -6.07 2.31
C GLY A 79 -11.70 -5.41 1.46
N LEU A 80 -11.92 -4.18 1.02
CA LEU A 80 -11.05 -3.38 0.18
C LEU A 80 -10.82 -2.02 0.85
N VAL A 81 -9.75 -1.34 0.46
CA VAL A 81 -9.44 0.01 0.97
C VAL A 81 -9.50 0.99 -0.17
N SER A 82 -10.52 1.84 -0.20
CA SER A 82 -10.62 2.92 -1.17
C SER A 82 -9.59 4.02 -0.92
N PHE A 83 -9.30 4.85 -1.93
CA PHE A 83 -8.42 6.01 -1.73
C PHE A 83 -8.93 6.96 -0.62
N ALA A 84 -10.24 7.10 -0.47
CA ALA A 84 -10.84 7.93 0.56
C ALA A 84 -10.53 7.42 1.97
N GLU A 85 -10.56 6.10 2.16
CA GLU A 85 -10.21 5.41 3.41
C GLU A 85 -8.71 5.43 3.67
N TYR A 86 -7.91 5.09 2.65
CA TYR A 86 -6.45 5.19 2.70
C TYR A 86 -5.98 6.57 3.17
N LYS A 87 -6.60 7.62 2.63
CA LYS A 87 -6.29 9.00 2.99
C LYS A 87 -6.60 9.30 4.47
N LYS A 88 -7.73 8.81 5.00
CA LYS A 88 -8.08 9.01 6.42
C LYS A 88 -7.04 8.40 7.37
N VAL A 89 -6.41 7.30 6.98
CA VAL A 89 -5.39 6.61 7.78
C VAL A 89 -4.01 7.26 7.64
N THR A 90 -3.69 7.81 6.46
CA THR A 90 -2.36 8.35 6.15
C THR A 90 -2.23 9.87 6.31
N GLU A 91 -3.34 10.58 6.52
CA GLU A 91 -3.31 12.00 6.87
C GLU A 91 -2.96 12.18 8.36
N PRO A 92 -1.94 13.00 8.69
CA PRO A 92 -1.68 13.37 10.06
C PRO A 92 -2.87 14.18 10.62
N LYS A 93 -3.30 13.86 11.84
CA LYS A 93 -4.31 14.62 12.58
C LYS A 93 -3.79 15.95 13.08
#